data_AF-A0A6M3JAA6-F1
#
_entry.id   AF-A0A6M3JAA6-F1
#
_cell.length_a   1.000
_cell.length_b   1.000
_cell.length_c   1.000
_cell.angle_alpha   90.00
_cell.angle_beta   90.00
_cell.angle_gamma   90.00
#
_symmetry.space_group_name_H-M   'P 1'
#
loop_
_entity.id
_entity.type
_entity.pdbx_description
1 polymer ?
#
loop_
_entity_poly.entity_id
_entity_poly.type
_entity_poly.pdbx_seq_one_letter_code
_entity_poly.pdbx_strand_id
1 'polypeptide(L)'
;MPRGKDAPIQTGGQLDPYVQQSMQQSKQQQENRLLAAMQEKGAAQRATQQGRTAAMQSGVQMGAQAVLERRRQAAEMEMADKRAAENEKARREDREFTEVMAKINMEFQAKESELSRAMQKAMFEQDHAAKKEIAEKQLAWDKFNAVLGEKAQIRDTNVIVSLIKGMKKSSENEERMKTTMFNQADQFDRDKDKYDSAKENVKMSIENDKRMDGIIPRSAWEVYTGGKEVGVSTLGFVSPAAIGHRFYKEKKKVEEEGVINPMGVLQDQITRRQGKISVEDLTTENIHRIKEQIIEGTIQTEDINETLGVMDAMLEVIADKKQSVDSKSRESDFLGDTHIRISQLKRNLTKLEHSDTKIKGSETETVGKRVSYALRTIRNSSPGNRVSRARAAGGDKGVDIVLEEMSAPMEPYEPMQITEGMSKYDLEPIQWYNEQIFPLYEKQVGIGGLR
;
A
#
# COMPACT_ATOMS: atom_id res chain seq x y z
N MET A 1 90.02 -105.68 -48.63
CA MET A 1 90.57 -104.74 -49.65
C MET A 1 90.69 -105.48 -50.97
N PRO A 2 90.66 -104.87 -52.18
CA PRO A 2 90.79 -103.44 -52.51
C PRO A 2 89.81 -102.83 -53.56
N ARG A 3 90.01 -101.52 -53.75
CA ARG A 3 89.53 -100.46 -54.67
C ARG A 3 89.32 -100.78 -56.18
N GLY A 4 88.38 -100.05 -56.81
CA GLY A 4 88.69 -99.24 -58.01
C GLY A 4 87.67 -99.14 -59.18
N LYS A 5 87.18 -97.90 -59.43
CA LYS A 5 86.90 -97.20 -60.71
C LYS A 5 85.53 -97.26 -61.44
N ASP A 6 84.91 -96.06 -61.46
CA ASP A 6 84.42 -95.24 -62.59
C ASP A 6 83.49 -95.79 -63.69
N ALA A 7 82.31 -95.17 -63.82
CA ALA A 7 81.87 -94.48 -65.05
C ALA A 7 80.66 -93.52 -64.80
N PRO A 8 80.64 -92.29 -65.35
CA PRO A 8 79.57 -91.28 -65.21
C PRO A 8 78.64 -91.18 -66.44
N ILE A 9 77.40 -90.70 -66.28
CA ILE A 9 76.56 -90.22 -67.41
C ILE A 9 75.82 -88.90 -67.06
N GLN A 10 75.95 -87.97 -68.01
CA GLN A 10 75.54 -86.57 -68.18
C GLN A 10 74.05 -86.25 -67.90
N THR A 11 73.74 -85.20 -67.13
CA THR A 11 73.28 -83.84 -67.53
C THR A 11 72.29 -83.75 -68.70
N GLY A 12 71.07 -83.29 -68.43
CA GLY A 12 70.16 -82.75 -69.45
C GLY A 12 68.67 -82.87 -69.15
N GLY A 13 68.15 -82.11 -68.16
CA GLY A 13 66.71 -81.99 -67.91
C GLY A 13 66.25 -80.56 -68.13
N GLN A 14 65.95 -80.18 -69.38
CA GLN A 14 65.19 -78.96 -69.65
C GLN A 14 63.79 -79.15 -69.07
N LEU A 15 63.37 -78.27 -68.16
CA LEU A 15 61.97 -78.18 -67.72
C LEU A 15 61.11 -77.91 -68.95
N ASP A 16 60.03 -78.69 -69.09
CA ASP A 16 59.05 -78.54 -70.16
C ASP A 16 58.62 -77.06 -70.29
N PRO A 17 58.69 -76.46 -71.50
CA PRO A 17 58.36 -75.05 -71.74
C PRO A 17 57.01 -74.61 -71.14
N TYR A 18 56.02 -75.50 -71.10
CA TYR A 18 54.71 -75.20 -70.51
C TYR A 18 54.74 -75.08 -68.98
N VAL A 19 55.66 -75.76 -68.30
CA VAL A 19 55.84 -75.68 -66.83
C VAL A 19 56.59 -74.42 -66.42
N GLN A 20 57.56 -73.96 -67.22
CA GLN A 20 58.21 -72.66 -66.98
C GLN A 20 57.25 -71.49 -67.20
N GLN A 21 56.42 -71.55 -68.25
CA GLN A 21 55.44 -70.50 -68.56
C GLN A 21 54.31 -70.44 -67.51
N SER A 22 53.84 -71.58 -66.99
CA SER A 22 52.82 -71.62 -65.94
C SER A 22 53.33 -71.10 -64.60
N MET A 23 54.59 -71.38 -64.24
CA MET A 23 55.21 -70.82 -63.03
C MET A 23 55.41 -69.29 -63.12
N GLN A 24 55.76 -68.76 -64.29
CA GLN A 24 55.87 -67.31 -64.49
C GLN A 24 54.50 -66.61 -64.45
N GLN A 25 53.46 -67.18 -65.05
CA GLN A 25 52.09 -66.64 -64.93
C GLN A 25 51.57 -66.72 -63.50
N SER A 26 51.84 -67.81 -62.77
CA SER A 26 51.44 -67.96 -61.37
C SER A 26 52.12 -66.93 -60.47
N LYS A 27 53.42 -66.66 -60.69
CA LYS A 27 54.14 -65.60 -59.98
C LYS A 27 53.56 -64.20 -60.26
N GLN A 28 53.28 -63.86 -61.53
CA GLN A 28 52.68 -62.57 -61.86
C GLN A 28 51.27 -62.41 -61.27
N GLN A 29 50.46 -63.47 -61.22
CA GLN A 29 49.14 -63.42 -60.59
C GLN A 29 49.24 -63.26 -59.07
N GLN A 30 50.21 -63.89 -58.42
CA GLN A 30 50.45 -63.73 -56.98
C GLN A 30 50.98 -62.33 -56.64
N GLU A 31 51.89 -61.79 -57.43
CA GLU A 31 52.40 -60.42 -57.26
C GLU A 31 51.29 -59.38 -57.44
N ASN A 32 50.44 -59.54 -58.45
CA ASN A 32 49.29 -58.65 -58.66
C ASN A 32 48.28 -58.71 -57.51
N ARG A 33 48.02 -59.91 -56.94
CA ARG A 33 47.15 -60.06 -55.75
C ARG A 33 47.76 -59.41 -54.51
N LEU A 34 49.07 -59.54 -54.32
CA LEU A 34 49.78 -58.92 -53.19
C LEU A 34 49.74 -57.39 -53.31
N LEU A 35 49.96 -56.84 -54.51
CA LEU A 35 49.96 -55.40 -54.74
C LEU A 35 48.57 -54.79 -54.54
N ALA A 36 47.52 -55.46 -55.01
CA ALA A 36 46.13 -55.07 -54.78
C ALA A 36 45.78 -55.09 -53.28
N ALA A 37 46.16 -56.16 -52.57
CA ALA A 37 45.94 -56.26 -51.12
C ALA A 37 46.70 -55.19 -50.32
N MET A 38 47.92 -54.81 -50.75
CA MET A 38 48.67 -53.72 -50.11
C MET A 38 48.04 -52.35 -50.37
N GLN A 39 47.54 -52.10 -51.58
CA GLN A 39 46.83 -50.85 -51.90
C GLN A 39 45.51 -50.73 -51.13
N GLU A 40 44.76 -51.82 -51.01
CA GLU A 40 43.50 -51.87 -50.26
C GLU A 40 43.74 -51.67 -48.75
N LYS A 41 44.79 -52.28 -48.19
CA LYS A 41 45.19 -52.09 -46.78
C LYS A 41 45.64 -50.65 -46.52
N GLY A 42 46.35 -50.03 -47.46
CA GLY A 42 46.74 -48.61 -47.38
C GLY A 42 45.57 -47.63 -47.54
N ALA A 43 44.55 -47.99 -48.32
CA ALA A 43 43.31 -47.21 -48.44
C ALA A 43 42.46 -47.30 -47.16
N ALA A 44 42.31 -48.51 -46.60
CA ALA A 44 41.58 -48.74 -45.34
C ALA A 44 42.24 -48.03 -44.14
N GLN A 45 43.58 -47.99 -44.07
CA GLN A 45 44.29 -47.23 -43.03
C GLN A 45 44.10 -45.72 -43.15
N ARG A 46 44.09 -45.17 -44.37
CA ARG A 46 43.83 -43.73 -44.58
C ARG A 46 42.40 -43.34 -44.23
N ALA A 47 41.42 -44.18 -44.60
CA ALA A 47 40.02 -43.96 -44.24
C ALA A 47 39.78 -44.02 -42.72
N THR A 48 40.42 -44.96 -42.02
CA THR A 48 40.31 -45.07 -40.55
C THR A 48 41.02 -43.92 -39.82
N GLN A 49 42.15 -43.42 -40.33
CA GLN A 49 42.80 -42.23 -39.76
C GLN A 49 41.94 -40.98 -39.95
N GLN A 50 41.42 -40.73 -41.16
CA GLN A 50 40.58 -39.55 -41.43
C GLN A 50 39.26 -39.59 -40.64
N GLY A 51 38.62 -40.77 -40.51
CA GLY A 51 37.42 -40.95 -39.69
C GLY A 51 37.66 -40.67 -38.20
N ARG A 52 38.83 -41.01 -37.67
CA ARG A 52 39.20 -40.73 -36.27
C ARG A 52 39.46 -39.24 -36.02
N THR A 53 40.09 -38.53 -36.95
CA THR A 53 40.39 -37.09 -36.78
C THR A 53 39.12 -36.24 -36.88
N ALA A 54 38.20 -36.56 -37.80
CA ALA A 54 36.91 -35.87 -37.94
C ALA A 54 35.99 -36.11 -36.72
N ALA A 55 35.95 -37.34 -36.20
CA ALA A 55 35.18 -37.64 -34.99
C ALA A 55 35.73 -36.90 -33.74
N MET A 56 37.06 -36.80 -33.60
CA MET A 56 37.70 -36.05 -32.52
C MET A 56 37.40 -34.55 -32.59
N GLN A 57 37.46 -33.93 -33.77
CA GLN A 57 37.17 -32.50 -33.93
C GLN A 57 35.70 -32.16 -33.66
N SER A 58 34.75 -32.99 -34.11
CA SER A 58 33.33 -32.77 -33.81
C SER A 58 32.98 -33.00 -32.32
N GLY A 59 33.63 -33.98 -31.67
CA GLY A 59 33.44 -34.26 -30.24
C GLY A 59 33.96 -33.13 -29.34
N VAL A 60 35.05 -32.45 -29.73
CA VAL A 60 35.59 -31.30 -28.99
C VAL A 60 34.72 -30.05 -29.17
N GLN A 61 34.18 -29.80 -30.37
CA GLN A 61 33.24 -28.69 -30.61
C GLN A 61 31.89 -28.88 -29.87
N MET A 62 31.31 -30.09 -29.92
CA MET A 62 30.10 -30.40 -29.16
C MET A 62 30.35 -30.36 -27.64
N GLY A 63 31.51 -30.82 -27.17
CA GLY A 63 31.90 -30.71 -25.76
C GLY A 63 32.05 -29.26 -25.29
N ALA A 64 32.64 -28.38 -26.10
CA ALA A 64 32.78 -26.96 -25.78
C ALA A 64 31.43 -26.22 -25.77
N GLN A 65 30.52 -26.52 -26.70
CA GLN A 65 29.15 -25.99 -26.71
C GLN A 65 28.33 -26.49 -25.52
N ALA A 66 28.41 -27.78 -25.19
CA ALA A 66 27.72 -28.35 -24.02
C ALA A 66 28.23 -27.77 -22.69
N VAL A 67 29.53 -27.45 -22.58
CA VAL A 67 30.10 -26.79 -21.41
C VAL A 67 29.65 -25.32 -21.31
N LEU A 68 29.56 -24.61 -22.44
CA LEU A 68 29.01 -23.24 -22.49
C LEU A 68 27.52 -23.21 -22.15
N GLU A 69 26.72 -24.15 -22.65
CA GLU A 69 25.31 -24.30 -22.30
C GLU A 69 25.12 -24.65 -20.83
N ARG A 70 25.90 -25.60 -20.28
CA ARG A 70 25.86 -25.92 -18.84
C ARG A 70 26.28 -24.74 -17.98
N ARG A 71 27.28 -23.94 -18.39
CA ARG A 71 27.66 -22.72 -17.68
C ARG A 71 26.59 -21.65 -17.75
N ARG A 72 25.91 -21.49 -18.89
CA ARG A 72 24.76 -20.59 -19.01
C ARG A 72 23.59 -21.05 -18.14
N GLN A 73 23.25 -22.33 -18.17
CA GLN A 73 22.21 -22.91 -17.31
C GLN A 73 22.58 -22.82 -15.82
N ALA A 74 23.84 -23.04 -15.45
CA ALA A 74 24.31 -22.88 -14.08
C ALA A 74 24.27 -21.43 -13.61
N ALA A 75 24.66 -20.47 -14.46
CA ALA A 75 24.54 -19.04 -14.15
C ALA A 75 23.07 -18.58 -14.07
N GLU A 76 22.20 -19.12 -14.92
CA GLU A 76 20.75 -18.90 -14.87
C GLU A 76 20.13 -19.49 -13.60
N MET A 77 20.56 -20.68 -13.18
CA MET A 77 20.15 -21.32 -11.94
C MET A 77 20.65 -20.55 -10.71
N GLU A 78 21.92 -20.13 -10.67
CA GLU A 78 22.47 -19.34 -9.56
C GLU A 78 21.76 -17.98 -9.43
N MET A 79 21.47 -17.32 -10.56
CA MET A 79 20.66 -16.10 -10.57
C MET A 79 19.21 -16.35 -10.17
N ALA A 80 18.63 -17.49 -10.53
CA ALA A 80 17.28 -17.88 -10.10
C ALA A 80 17.24 -18.20 -8.60
N ASP A 81 18.26 -18.85 -8.05
CA ASP A 81 18.39 -19.16 -6.64
C ASP A 81 18.60 -17.89 -5.79
N LYS A 82 19.43 -16.96 -6.25
CA LYS A 82 19.58 -15.64 -5.61
C LYS A 82 18.24 -14.88 -5.58
N ARG A 83 17.52 -14.83 -6.71
CA ARG A 83 16.18 -14.23 -6.77
C ARG A 83 15.17 -14.95 -5.90
N ALA A 84 15.21 -16.29 -5.84
CA ALA A 84 14.31 -17.08 -5.00
C ALA A 84 14.58 -16.84 -3.51
N ALA A 85 15.84 -16.72 -3.12
CA ALA A 85 16.24 -16.40 -1.75
C ALA A 85 15.82 -14.98 -1.33
N GLU A 86 16.00 -13.98 -2.21
CA GLU A 86 15.52 -12.61 -1.99
C GLU A 86 13.99 -12.55 -1.88
N ASN A 87 13.27 -13.25 -2.76
CA ASN A 87 11.80 -13.33 -2.71
C ASN A 87 11.29 -14.02 -1.44
N GLU A 88 11.95 -15.09 -0.99
CA GLU A 88 11.57 -15.79 0.25
C GLU A 88 11.87 -14.92 1.48
N LYS A 89 13.00 -14.20 1.50
CA LYS A 89 13.30 -13.22 2.54
C LYS A 89 12.24 -12.13 2.60
N ALA A 90 11.90 -11.52 1.46
CA ALA A 90 10.84 -10.50 1.38
C ALA A 90 9.48 -11.02 1.87
N ARG A 91 9.11 -12.27 1.52
CA ARG A 91 7.85 -12.88 2.00
C ARG A 91 7.82 -13.12 3.50
N ARG A 92 8.94 -13.49 4.12
CA ARG A 92 9.02 -13.66 5.57
C ARG A 92 8.90 -12.32 6.29
N GLU A 93 9.67 -11.33 5.82
CA GLU A 93 9.60 -9.96 6.33
C GLU A 93 8.19 -9.37 6.20
N ASP A 94 7.47 -9.67 5.11
CA ASP A 94 6.09 -9.26 4.88
C ASP A 94 5.08 -9.92 5.82
N ARG A 95 5.22 -11.23 6.08
CA ARG A 95 4.36 -11.95 7.05
C ARG A 95 4.54 -11.42 8.46
N GLU A 96 5.79 -11.30 8.91
CA GLU A 96 6.11 -10.79 10.24
C GLU A 96 5.69 -9.32 10.38
N PHE A 97 5.80 -8.52 9.31
CA PHE A 97 5.26 -7.16 9.28
C PHE A 97 3.74 -7.14 9.44
N THR A 98 3.04 -7.99 8.68
CA THR A 98 1.58 -8.11 8.76
C THR A 98 1.13 -8.48 10.17
N GLU A 99 1.84 -9.39 10.84
CA GLU A 99 1.57 -9.78 12.23
C GLU A 99 1.79 -8.61 13.21
N VAL A 100 2.90 -7.87 13.08
CA VAL A 100 3.18 -6.68 13.90
C VAL A 100 2.11 -5.60 13.67
N MET A 101 1.74 -5.33 12.41
CA MET A 101 0.68 -4.38 12.07
C MET A 101 -0.69 -4.81 12.58
N ALA A 102 -1.01 -6.10 12.56
CA ALA A 102 -2.26 -6.61 13.12
C ALA A 102 -2.32 -6.34 14.64
N LYS A 103 -1.22 -6.57 15.36
CA LYS A 103 -1.13 -6.29 16.79
C LYS A 103 -1.24 -4.78 17.08
N ILE A 104 -0.53 -3.96 16.33
CA ILE A 104 -0.64 -2.48 16.38
C ILE A 104 -2.09 -2.06 16.21
N ASN A 105 -2.76 -2.55 15.16
CA ASN A 105 -4.15 -2.21 14.86
C ASN A 105 -5.10 -2.60 15.99
N MET A 106 -4.89 -3.74 16.64
CA MET A 106 -5.69 -4.14 17.81
C MET A 106 -5.52 -3.17 18.99
N GLU A 107 -4.29 -2.76 19.29
CA GLU A 107 -4.01 -1.78 20.36
C GLU A 107 -4.60 -0.41 20.03
N PHE A 108 -4.50 0.04 18.77
CA PHE A 108 -5.20 1.24 18.28
C PHE A 108 -6.70 1.14 18.52
N GLN A 109 -7.34 0.08 18.03
CA GLN A 109 -8.78 -0.10 18.15
C GLN A 109 -9.23 -0.13 19.61
N ALA A 110 -8.43 -0.71 20.52
CA ALA A 110 -8.70 -0.69 21.94
C ALA A 110 -8.66 0.74 22.51
N LYS A 111 -7.62 1.52 22.18
CA LYS A 111 -7.48 2.92 22.61
C LYS A 111 -8.54 3.84 22.03
N GLU A 112 -8.85 3.68 20.75
CA GLU A 112 -9.94 4.40 20.12
C GLU A 112 -11.29 4.09 20.79
N SER A 113 -11.54 2.83 21.12
CA SER A 113 -12.76 2.40 21.79
C SER A 113 -12.84 2.97 23.21
N GLU A 114 -11.74 2.98 23.95
CA GLU A 114 -11.64 3.60 25.28
C GLU A 114 -12.01 5.09 25.22
N LEU A 115 -11.34 5.85 24.33
CA LEU A 115 -11.59 7.27 24.15
C LEU A 115 -13.02 7.56 23.66
N SER A 116 -13.59 6.68 22.83
CA SER A 116 -14.97 6.85 22.35
C SER A 116 -15.99 6.69 23.47
N ARG A 117 -15.81 5.69 24.34
CA ARG A 117 -16.66 5.50 25.53
C ARG A 117 -16.51 6.66 26.51
N ALA A 118 -15.28 7.11 26.75
CA ALA A 118 -15.01 8.26 27.60
C ALA A 118 -15.71 9.53 27.07
N MET A 119 -15.66 9.75 25.75
CA MET A 119 -16.35 10.87 25.13
C MET A 119 -17.87 10.76 25.23
N GLN A 120 -18.44 9.59 24.97
CA GLN A 120 -19.89 9.37 25.15
C GLN A 120 -20.33 9.66 26.58
N LYS A 121 -19.54 9.21 27.56
CA LYS A 121 -19.78 9.51 28.98
C LYS A 121 -19.70 11.01 29.26
N ALA A 122 -18.65 11.70 28.80
CA ALA A 122 -18.49 13.15 28.97
C ALA A 122 -19.61 13.96 28.29
N MET A 123 -20.13 13.47 27.16
CA MET A 123 -21.30 14.06 26.50
C MET A 123 -22.56 13.89 27.33
N PHE A 124 -22.80 12.70 27.87
CA PHE A 124 -23.94 12.42 28.73
C PHE A 124 -23.90 13.24 30.03
N GLU A 125 -22.72 13.35 30.65
CA GLU A 125 -22.49 14.10 31.89
C GLU A 125 -22.40 15.62 31.68
N GLN A 126 -22.41 16.09 30.43
CA GLN A 126 -22.24 17.50 30.05
C GLN A 126 -20.94 18.14 30.59
N ASP A 127 -19.90 17.34 30.82
CA ASP A 127 -18.60 17.82 31.31
C ASP A 127 -17.77 18.41 30.15
N HIS A 128 -17.82 19.73 29.99
CA HIS A 128 -17.10 20.43 28.92
C HIS A 128 -15.58 20.28 29.01
N ALA A 129 -15.01 20.23 30.22
CA ALA A 129 -13.57 20.11 30.38
C ALA A 129 -13.11 18.71 29.95
N ALA A 130 -13.82 17.66 30.38
CA ALA A 130 -13.56 16.30 29.94
C ALA A 130 -13.77 16.12 28.44
N LYS A 131 -14.86 16.67 27.86
CA LYS A 131 -15.11 16.63 26.41
C LYS A 131 -13.94 17.21 25.63
N LYS A 132 -13.45 18.40 26.02
CA LYS A 132 -12.31 19.04 25.37
C LYS A 132 -11.04 18.21 25.47
N GLU A 133 -10.70 17.74 26.67
CA GLU A 133 -9.50 16.93 26.88
C GLU A 133 -9.54 15.62 26.08
N ILE A 134 -10.68 14.93 26.08
CA ILE A 134 -10.84 13.69 25.32
C ILE A 134 -10.78 13.99 23.82
N ALA A 135 -11.38 15.08 23.34
CA ALA A 135 -11.31 15.45 21.92
C ALA A 135 -9.86 15.70 21.45
N GLU A 136 -9.05 16.37 22.27
CA GLU A 136 -7.63 16.61 21.99
C GLU A 136 -6.82 15.31 21.94
N LYS A 137 -7.07 14.38 22.89
CA LYS A 137 -6.49 13.02 22.85
C LYS A 137 -6.91 12.27 21.60
N GLN A 138 -8.20 12.27 21.29
CA GLN A 138 -8.74 11.61 20.11
C GLN A 138 -8.09 12.12 18.82
N LEU A 139 -7.96 13.44 18.67
CA LEU A 139 -7.30 14.05 17.53
C LEU A 139 -5.82 13.65 17.41
N ALA A 140 -5.09 13.60 18.53
CA ALA A 140 -3.70 13.16 18.54
C ALA A 140 -3.56 11.70 18.07
N TRP A 141 -4.41 10.80 18.58
CA TRP A 141 -4.46 9.40 18.15
C TRP A 141 -4.87 9.26 16.68
N ASP A 142 -5.84 10.05 16.19
CA ASP A 142 -6.26 10.02 14.79
C ASP A 142 -5.15 10.50 13.84
N LYS A 143 -4.43 11.57 14.20
CA LYS A 143 -3.25 12.05 13.46
C LYS A 143 -2.15 10.99 13.43
N PHE A 144 -1.88 10.38 14.58
CA PHE A 144 -0.87 9.35 14.70
C PHE A 144 -1.21 8.12 13.85
N ASN A 145 -2.46 7.65 13.89
CA ASN A 145 -2.94 6.53 13.05
C ASN A 145 -2.80 6.86 11.55
N ALA A 146 -3.07 8.10 11.14
CA ALA A 146 -2.86 8.54 9.76
C ALA A 146 -1.38 8.42 9.32
N VAL A 147 -0.44 8.83 10.17
CA VAL A 147 1.01 8.73 9.90
C VAL A 147 1.45 7.27 9.79
N LEU A 148 0.98 6.39 10.69
CA LEU A 148 1.27 4.96 10.59
C LEU A 148 0.68 4.32 9.34
N GLY A 149 -0.56 4.67 8.98
CA GLY A 149 -1.21 4.16 7.78
C GLY A 149 -0.46 4.53 6.50
N GLU A 150 0.06 5.76 6.41
CA GLU A 150 0.92 6.18 5.29
C GLU A 150 2.22 5.39 5.24
N LYS A 151 2.90 5.26 6.39
CA LYS A 151 4.13 4.48 6.55
C LYS A 151 3.96 3.02 6.12
N ALA A 152 2.90 2.36 6.57
CA ALA A 152 2.57 0.98 6.18
C ALA A 152 2.32 0.84 4.68
N GLN A 153 1.61 1.80 4.08
CA GLN A 153 1.30 1.76 2.66
C GLN A 153 2.52 1.96 1.76
N ILE A 154 3.43 2.87 2.14
CA ILE A 154 4.70 3.05 1.42
C ILE A 154 5.44 1.71 1.40
N ARG A 155 5.49 1.02 2.54
CA ARG A 155 6.11 -0.31 2.63
C ARG A 155 5.41 -1.34 1.75
N ASP A 156 4.09 -1.51 1.87
CA ASP A 156 3.33 -2.48 1.07
C ASP A 156 3.56 -2.28 -0.42
N THR A 157 3.57 -1.02 -0.85
CA THR A 157 3.78 -0.71 -2.27
C THR A 157 5.23 -0.98 -2.69
N ASN A 158 6.21 -0.69 -1.83
CA ASN A 158 7.61 -1.01 -2.11
C ASN A 158 7.84 -2.52 -2.22
N VAL A 159 7.21 -3.33 -1.35
CA VAL A 159 7.26 -4.79 -1.41
C VAL A 159 6.72 -5.30 -2.75
N ILE A 160 5.54 -4.83 -3.16
CA ILE A 160 4.93 -5.24 -4.44
C ILE A 160 5.83 -4.86 -5.63
N VAL A 161 6.36 -3.64 -5.65
CA VAL A 161 7.24 -3.15 -6.72
C VAL A 161 8.53 -3.97 -6.80
N SER A 162 9.15 -4.25 -5.64
CA SER A 162 10.37 -5.06 -5.55
C SER A 162 10.14 -6.49 -6.04
N LEU A 163 9.05 -7.14 -5.60
CA LEU A 163 8.68 -8.49 -6.05
C LEU A 163 8.48 -8.55 -7.57
N ILE A 164 7.88 -7.52 -8.17
CA ILE A 164 7.65 -7.43 -9.61
C ILE A 164 8.96 -7.32 -10.39
N LYS A 165 9.94 -6.53 -9.91
CA LYS A 165 11.28 -6.45 -10.52
C LYS A 165 12.03 -7.78 -10.49
N GLY A 166 11.77 -8.63 -9.49
CA GLY A 166 12.38 -9.97 -9.39
C GLY A 166 11.85 -11.02 -10.40
N MET A 167 10.74 -10.75 -11.12
CA MET A 167 10.06 -11.75 -11.95
C MET A 167 10.74 -11.99 -13.32
N LYS A 168 10.60 -13.21 -13.88
CA LYS A 168 11.12 -13.60 -15.20
C LYS A 168 10.63 -12.74 -16.39
N LYS A 169 9.55 -11.96 -16.21
CA LYS A 169 9.00 -11.00 -17.19
C LYS A 169 8.97 -9.57 -16.63
N SER A 170 10.03 -9.17 -15.95
CA SER A 170 10.09 -7.88 -15.24
C SER A 170 9.70 -6.68 -16.12
N SER A 171 10.11 -6.62 -17.39
CA SER A 171 9.75 -5.48 -18.26
C SER A 171 8.25 -5.41 -18.59
N GLU A 172 7.62 -6.53 -18.95
CA GLU A 172 6.18 -6.61 -19.23
C GLU A 172 5.36 -6.30 -17.96
N ASN A 173 5.82 -6.78 -16.81
CA ASN A 173 5.15 -6.53 -15.54
C ASN A 173 5.35 -5.08 -15.05
N GLU A 174 6.52 -4.49 -15.29
CA GLU A 174 6.81 -3.09 -14.97
C GLU A 174 5.94 -2.15 -15.81
N GLU A 175 5.72 -2.45 -17.09
CA GLU A 175 4.82 -1.67 -17.95
C GLU A 175 3.35 -1.78 -17.52
N ARG A 176 2.89 -2.97 -17.11
CA ARG A 176 1.56 -3.14 -16.51
C ARG A 176 1.42 -2.39 -15.18
N MET A 177 2.48 -2.37 -14.38
CA MET A 177 2.51 -1.64 -13.11
C MET A 177 2.47 -0.14 -13.34
N LYS A 178 3.24 0.38 -14.30
CA LYS A 178 3.17 1.78 -14.77
C LYS A 178 1.74 2.15 -15.14
N THR A 179 1.11 1.36 -16.02
CA THR A 179 -0.29 1.58 -16.44
C THR A 179 -1.25 1.60 -15.24
N THR A 180 -1.09 0.67 -14.31
CA THR A 180 -1.93 0.60 -13.09
C THR A 180 -1.73 1.83 -12.21
N MET A 181 -0.49 2.27 -12.03
CA MET A 181 -0.14 3.46 -11.25
C MET A 181 -0.67 4.75 -11.89
N PHE A 182 -0.63 4.86 -13.22
CA PHE A 182 -1.25 5.98 -13.95
C PHE A 182 -2.75 6.03 -13.73
N ASN A 183 -3.44 4.89 -13.86
CA ASN A 183 -4.88 4.84 -13.60
C ASN A 183 -5.21 5.21 -12.14
N GLN A 184 -4.36 4.81 -11.18
CA GLN A 184 -4.50 5.21 -9.79
C GLN A 184 -4.24 6.70 -9.56
N ALA A 185 -3.30 7.30 -10.30
CA ALA A 185 -3.04 8.74 -10.26
C ALA A 185 -4.23 9.53 -10.82
N ASP A 186 -4.78 9.11 -11.97
CA ASP A 186 -5.94 9.77 -12.57
C ASP A 186 -7.21 9.62 -11.73
N GLN A 187 -7.38 8.50 -11.05
CA GLN A 187 -8.47 8.34 -10.08
C GLN A 187 -8.21 9.21 -8.83
N PHE A 188 -6.98 9.25 -8.32
CA PHE A 188 -6.62 10.11 -7.19
C PHE A 188 -6.88 11.59 -7.50
N ASP A 189 -6.46 12.09 -8.67
CA ASP A 189 -6.65 13.49 -9.06
C ASP A 189 -8.16 13.83 -9.13
N ARG A 190 -8.97 12.96 -9.74
CA ARG A 190 -10.44 13.14 -9.79
C ARG A 190 -11.07 13.15 -8.41
N ASP A 191 -10.67 12.23 -7.54
CA ASP A 191 -11.20 12.13 -6.19
C ASP A 191 -10.75 13.30 -5.31
N LYS A 192 -9.52 13.78 -5.53
CA LYS A 192 -8.93 14.93 -4.84
C LYS A 192 -9.65 16.21 -5.23
N ASP A 193 -9.89 16.41 -6.52
CA ASP A 193 -10.68 17.52 -7.05
C ASP A 193 -12.09 17.53 -6.45
N LYS A 194 -12.72 16.35 -6.29
CA LYS A 194 -14.03 16.22 -5.65
C LYS A 194 -14.02 16.66 -4.19
N TYR A 195 -13.04 16.19 -3.42
CA TYR A 195 -12.85 16.60 -2.03
C TYR A 195 -12.55 18.10 -1.91
N ASP A 196 -11.58 18.62 -2.66
CA ASP A 196 -11.15 20.03 -2.57
C ASP A 196 -12.27 20.96 -3.05
N SER A 197 -12.93 20.63 -4.15
CA SER A 197 -14.11 21.36 -4.61
C SER A 197 -15.23 21.31 -3.58
N ALA A 198 -15.45 20.18 -2.91
CA ALA A 198 -16.45 20.10 -1.84
C ALA A 198 -16.11 21.03 -0.69
N LYS A 199 -14.85 21.00 -0.25
CA LYS A 199 -14.37 21.80 0.87
C LYS A 199 -14.40 23.30 0.57
N GLU A 200 -13.77 23.75 -0.50
CA GLU A 200 -13.60 25.17 -0.82
C GLU A 200 -14.93 25.86 -1.16
N ASN A 201 -15.75 25.25 -2.01
CA ASN A 201 -17.01 25.87 -2.44
C ASN A 201 -18.06 25.94 -1.32
N VAL A 202 -17.99 25.01 -0.37
CA VAL A 202 -18.95 24.94 0.73
C VAL A 202 -18.53 25.82 1.89
N LYS A 203 -17.23 26.04 2.11
CA LYS A 203 -16.71 26.90 3.18
C LYS A 203 -17.41 28.26 3.21
N MET A 204 -17.37 29.01 2.09
CA MET A 204 -18.07 30.31 2.00
C MET A 204 -19.59 30.20 2.16
N SER A 205 -20.19 29.11 1.69
CA SER A 205 -21.63 28.88 1.83
C SER A 205 -22.04 28.63 3.29
N ILE A 206 -21.19 27.97 4.07
CA ILE A 206 -21.39 27.76 5.51
C ILE A 206 -21.16 29.07 6.26
N GLU A 207 -20.06 29.78 5.98
CA GLU A 207 -19.71 31.05 6.65
C GLU A 207 -20.84 32.06 6.57
N ASN A 208 -21.52 32.14 5.42
CA ASN A 208 -22.60 33.09 5.16
C ASN A 208 -24.00 32.56 5.50
N ASP A 209 -24.16 31.31 5.99
CA ASP A 209 -25.47 30.78 6.35
C ASP A 209 -25.94 31.39 7.68
N LYS A 210 -27.09 32.08 7.66
CA LYS A 210 -27.65 32.75 8.85
C LYS A 210 -27.86 31.81 10.04
N ARG A 211 -28.04 30.51 9.80
CA ARG A 211 -28.19 29.51 10.87
C ARG A 211 -26.87 29.20 11.58
N MET A 212 -25.75 29.75 11.11
CA MET A 212 -24.46 29.75 11.81
C MET A 212 -24.28 30.95 12.75
N ASP A 213 -25.19 31.93 12.73
CA ASP A 213 -25.14 33.18 13.52
C ASP A 213 -26.43 33.41 14.33
N GLY A 214 -27.28 32.38 14.44
CA GLY A 214 -28.54 32.46 15.16
C GLY A 214 -28.38 32.49 16.69
N ILE A 215 -29.51 32.61 17.40
CA ILE A 215 -29.51 32.60 18.86
C ILE A 215 -29.24 31.19 19.38
N ILE A 216 -28.34 31.09 20.36
CA ILE A 216 -28.14 29.88 21.16
C ILE A 216 -29.25 29.79 22.20
N PRO A 217 -30.18 28.83 22.10
CA PRO A 217 -31.36 28.77 22.98
C PRO A 217 -30.93 28.48 24.41
N ARG A 218 -31.39 29.27 25.41
CA ARG A 218 -31.19 28.94 26.83
C ARG A 218 -32.08 27.78 27.26
N SER A 219 -31.52 26.88 28.06
CA SER A 219 -32.32 25.89 28.77
C SER A 219 -33.24 26.57 29.78
N ALA A 220 -34.37 25.95 30.09
CA ALA A 220 -35.33 26.53 31.04
C ALA A 220 -34.70 26.82 32.41
N TRP A 221 -33.71 26.02 32.82
CA TRP A 221 -32.95 26.19 34.05
C TRP A 221 -31.96 27.36 34.01
N GLU A 222 -31.32 27.62 32.87
CA GLU A 222 -30.44 28.79 32.69
C GLU A 222 -31.23 30.10 32.66
N VAL A 223 -32.47 30.10 32.16
CA VAL A 223 -33.35 31.29 32.24
C VAL A 223 -33.78 31.54 33.70
N TYR A 224 -33.98 30.47 34.46
CA TYR A 224 -34.33 30.51 35.88
C TYR A 224 -33.19 31.01 36.78
N THR A 225 -31.95 30.61 36.49
CA THR A 225 -30.75 30.91 37.33
C THR A 225 -29.88 32.06 36.80
N GLY A 226 -29.96 32.38 35.51
CA GLY A 226 -29.09 33.33 34.78
C GLY A 226 -29.37 34.81 35.04
N GLY A 227 -29.68 35.18 36.27
CA GLY A 227 -29.85 36.58 36.65
C GLY A 227 -29.27 36.86 38.02
N LYS A 228 -27.96 37.10 38.08
CA LYS A 228 -27.34 37.83 39.22
C LYS A 228 -27.94 39.24 39.40
N GLU A 229 -28.77 39.70 38.46
CA GLU A 229 -29.50 40.97 38.50
C GLU A 229 -31.04 40.82 38.49
N VAL A 230 -31.61 39.64 38.70
CA VAL A 230 -33.01 39.64 39.17
C VAL A 230 -32.89 40.00 40.62
N GLY A 231 -33.48 41.12 41.05
CA GLY A 231 -33.55 41.50 42.45
C GLY A 231 -34.05 40.33 43.26
N VAL A 232 -33.12 39.56 43.79
CA VAL A 232 -33.37 38.52 44.77
C VAL A 232 -33.85 39.35 45.94
N SER A 233 -35.15 39.30 46.24
CA SER A 233 -35.63 39.85 47.50
C SER A 233 -34.74 39.28 48.60
N THR A 234 -34.57 40.01 49.71
CA THR A 234 -33.77 39.62 50.88
C THR A 234 -34.08 38.23 51.46
N LEU A 235 -35.04 37.49 50.89
CA LEU A 235 -35.50 36.14 51.22
C LEU A 235 -35.29 35.07 50.11
N GLY A 236 -34.60 35.36 48.99
CA GLY A 236 -34.16 34.30 48.06
C GLY A 236 -35.15 33.86 46.96
N PHE A 237 -36.32 34.49 46.83
CA PHE A 237 -37.32 34.10 45.81
C PHE A 237 -37.19 34.92 44.52
N VAL A 238 -37.16 34.23 43.37
CA VAL A 238 -37.22 34.81 42.01
C VAL A 238 -38.68 34.92 41.58
N SER A 239 -39.11 36.09 41.11
CA SER A 239 -40.51 36.31 40.69
C SER A 239 -40.87 35.52 39.41
N PRO A 240 -41.96 34.72 39.41
CA PRO A 240 -42.45 34.03 38.22
C PRO A 240 -42.76 34.97 37.04
N ALA A 241 -43.15 36.22 37.31
CA ALA A 241 -43.44 37.21 36.27
C ALA A 241 -42.17 37.72 35.57
N ALA A 242 -41.05 37.86 36.30
CA ALA A 242 -39.76 38.25 35.73
C ALA A 242 -39.16 37.11 34.88
N ILE A 243 -39.35 35.87 35.32
CA ILE A 243 -39.00 34.66 34.56
C ILE A 243 -39.84 34.59 33.28
N GLY A 244 -41.16 34.72 33.38
CA GLY A 244 -42.08 34.71 32.23
C GLY A 244 -41.77 35.79 31.20
N HIS A 245 -41.41 37.01 31.62
CA HIS A 245 -41.05 38.10 30.72
C HIS A 245 -39.69 37.87 30.02
N ARG A 246 -38.70 37.25 30.67
CA ARG A 246 -37.43 36.85 30.02
C ARG A 246 -37.65 35.76 28.99
N PHE A 247 -38.41 34.71 29.33
CA PHE A 247 -38.79 33.67 28.38
C PHE A 247 -39.53 34.23 27.17
N TYR A 248 -40.43 35.19 27.37
CA TYR A 248 -41.16 35.82 26.27
C TYR A 248 -40.25 36.67 25.37
N LYS A 249 -39.35 37.47 25.94
CA LYS A 249 -38.34 38.22 25.17
C LYS A 249 -37.42 37.29 24.39
N GLU A 250 -37.01 36.18 24.98
CA GLU A 250 -36.13 35.22 24.33
C GLU A 250 -36.84 34.47 23.21
N LYS A 251 -38.11 34.06 23.40
CA LYS A 251 -38.95 33.52 22.32
C LYS A 251 -39.10 34.50 21.16
N LYS A 252 -39.41 35.77 21.45
CA LYS A 252 -39.57 36.80 20.43
C LYS A 252 -38.28 37.04 19.65
N LYS A 253 -37.14 37.07 20.34
CA LYS A 253 -35.83 37.13 19.68
C LYS A 253 -35.53 35.91 18.82
N VAL A 254 -35.88 34.71 19.28
CA VAL A 254 -35.74 33.46 18.49
C VAL A 254 -36.62 33.49 17.23
N GLU A 255 -37.82 34.08 17.31
CA GLU A 255 -38.69 34.30 16.15
C GLU A 255 -38.10 35.34 15.16
N GLU A 256 -37.39 36.36 15.66
CA GLU A 256 -36.80 37.44 14.85
C GLU A 256 -35.43 37.10 14.24
N GLU A 257 -34.54 36.45 15.00
CA GLU A 257 -33.13 36.18 14.62
C GLU A 257 -32.89 34.71 14.23
N GLY A 258 -33.82 33.79 14.56
CA GLY A 258 -33.68 32.36 14.30
C GLY A 258 -32.78 31.62 15.29
N VAL A 259 -32.88 30.29 15.33
CA VAL A 259 -32.04 29.43 16.19
C VAL A 259 -30.79 29.00 15.43
N ILE A 260 -29.63 29.04 16.09
CA ILE A 260 -28.39 28.49 15.54
C ILE A 260 -28.56 26.98 15.27
N ASN A 261 -28.24 26.53 14.05
CA ASN A 261 -28.43 25.12 13.65
C ASN A 261 -27.30 24.62 12.72
N PRO A 262 -26.07 24.45 13.22
CA PRO A 262 -24.94 24.01 12.41
C PRO A 262 -25.13 22.61 11.83
N MET A 263 -25.85 21.71 12.53
CA MET A 263 -26.13 20.36 12.03
C MET A 263 -27.08 20.38 10.83
N GLY A 264 -28.08 21.26 10.85
CA GLY A 264 -28.97 21.48 9.70
C GLY A 264 -28.23 22.10 8.51
N VAL A 265 -27.32 23.04 8.77
CA VAL A 265 -26.44 23.57 7.72
C VAL A 265 -25.57 22.46 7.13
N LEU A 266 -24.94 21.62 7.98
CA LEU A 266 -24.14 20.49 7.52
C LEU A 266 -24.95 19.54 6.63
N GLN A 267 -26.16 19.15 7.06
CA GLN A 267 -27.04 18.29 6.28
C GLN A 267 -27.40 18.92 4.93
N ASP A 268 -27.75 20.20 4.90
CA ASP A 268 -28.09 20.90 3.66
C ASP A 268 -26.91 20.95 2.70
N GLN A 269 -25.70 21.19 3.19
CA GLN A 269 -24.51 21.24 2.33
C GLN A 269 -24.17 19.86 1.75
N ILE A 270 -24.35 18.78 2.52
CA ILE A 270 -24.19 17.43 2.00
C ILE A 270 -25.27 17.13 0.94
N THR A 271 -26.54 17.44 1.22
CA THR A 271 -27.65 17.20 0.29
C THR A 271 -27.55 18.03 -1.00
N ARG A 272 -27.12 19.29 -0.93
CA ARG A 272 -26.93 20.15 -2.11
C ARG A 272 -25.91 19.60 -3.11
N ARG A 273 -24.96 18.81 -2.63
CA ARG A 273 -23.98 18.11 -3.46
C ARG A 273 -24.45 16.76 -3.96
N GLN A 274 -25.74 16.46 -3.79
CA GLN A 274 -26.30 15.13 -4.07
C GLN A 274 -25.64 14.03 -3.20
N GLY A 275 -25.06 14.43 -2.06
CA GLY A 275 -24.42 13.51 -1.14
C GLY A 275 -25.42 12.48 -0.64
N LYS A 276 -25.04 11.20 -0.76
CA LYS A 276 -25.87 10.05 -0.36
C LYS A 276 -25.78 9.72 1.13
N ILE A 277 -24.88 10.39 1.84
CA ILE A 277 -24.66 10.17 3.27
C ILE A 277 -25.41 11.26 4.05
N SER A 278 -26.33 10.87 4.93
CA SER A 278 -26.99 11.83 5.82
C SER A 278 -26.21 12.03 7.12
N VAL A 279 -26.38 13.20 7.74
CA VAL A 279 -25.84 13.52 9.06
C VAL A 279 -26.40 12.58 10.13
N GLU A 280 -27.65 12.17 10.00
CA GLU A 280 -28.29 11.23 10.92
C GLU A 280 -27.67 9.83 10.85
N ASP A 281 -27.26 9.40 9.65
CA ASP A 281 -26.64 8.09 9.46
C ASP A 281 -25.17 8.07 9.92
N LEU A 282 -24.55 9.23 10.12
CA LEU A 282 -23.17 9.36 10.62
C LEU A 282 -23.04 9.19 12.15
N THR A 283 -24.16 9.06 12.88
CA THR A 283 -24.09 8.83 14.33
C THR A 283 -23.64 7.40 14.63
N THR A 284 -23.14 7.18 15.85
CA THR A 284 -22.63 5.87 16.27
C THR A 284 -23.71 4.79 16.20
N GLU A 285 -24.96 5.16 16.46
CA GLU A 285 -26.11 4.27 16.42
C GLU A 285 -26.49 3.87 14.99
N ASN A 286 -26.33 4.78 14.03
CA ASN A 286 -26.83 4.60 12.65
C ASN A 286 -25.74 4.30 11.62
N ILE A 287 -24.46 4.34 11.98
CA ILE A 287 -23.32 4.12 11.06
C ILE A 287 -23.37 2.78 10.31
N HIS A 288 -24.09 1.79 10.86
CA HIS A 288 -24.35 0.52 10.20
C HIS A 288 -25.13 0.68 8.88
N ARG A 289 -26.01 1.69 8.75
CA ARG A 289 -26.76 1.99 7.52
C ARG A 289 -25.83 2.46 6.40
N ILE A 290 -24.87 3.33 6.72
CA ILE A 290 -23.83 3.76 5.77
C ILE A 290 -23.01 2.55 5.33
N LYS A 291 -22.63 1.69 6.28
CA LYS A 291 -21.91 0.45 5.96
C LYS A 291 -22.71 -0.44 5.01
N GLU A 292 -24.00 -0.64 5.25
CA GLU A 292 -24.90 -1.41 4.36
C GLU A 292 -24.98 -0.79 2.96
N GLN A 293 -25.15 0.52 2.86
CA GLN A 293 -25.20 1.23 1.58
C GLN A 293 -23.87 1.17 0.80
N ILE A 294 -22.72 1.11 1.50
CA ILE A 294 -21.42 0.84 0.86
C ILE A 294 -21.37 -0.60 0.35
N ILE A 295 -21.83 -1.58 1.15
CA ILE A 295 -21.88 -3.00 0.75
C ILE A 295 -22.74 -3.17 -0.51
N GLU A 296 -23.87 -2.48 -0.60
CA GLU A 296 -24.76 -2.52 -1.76
C GLU A 296 -24.20 -1.77 -2.98
N GLY A 297 -23.14 -0.98 -2.81
CA GLY A 297 -22.54 -0.16 -3.86
C GLY A 297 -23.29 1.16 -4.11
N THR A 298 -24.30 1.47 -3.30
CA THR A 298 -25.05 2.73 -3.36
C THR A 298 -24.16 3.92 -3.02
N ILE A 299 -23.29 3.77 -2.01
CA ILE A 299 -22.26 4.76 -1.65
C ILE A 299 -20.93 4.37 -2.31
N GLN A 300 -20.36 5.33 -3.05
CA GLN A 300 -19.06 5.22 -3.71
C GLN A 300 -17.99 6.05 -2.99
N THR A 301 -16.73 5.93 -3.42
CA THR A 301 -15.61 6.69 -2.83
C THR A 301 -15.82 8.19 -2.94
N GLU A 302 -16.37 8.65 -4.07
CA GLU A 302 -16.66 10.04 -4.37
C GLU A 302 -17.68 10.62 -3.36
N ASP A 303 -18.73 9.85 -3.04
CA ASP A 303 -19.72 10.25 -2.03
C ASP A 303 -19.07 10.42 -0.63
N ILE A 304 -18.12 9.56 -0.29
CA ILE A 304 -17.35 9.63 0.97
C ILE A 304 -16.44 10.87 0.96
N ASN A 305 -15.72 11.10 -0.14
CA ASN A 305 -14.82 12.25 -0.30
C ASN A 305 -15.56 13.58 -0.20
N GLU A 306 -16.69 13.73 -0.90
CA GLU A 306 -17.51 14.94 -0.84
C GLU A 306 -18.04 15.19 0.58
N THR A 307 -18.54 14.14 1.25
CA THR A 307 -19.04 14.24 2.63
C THR A 307 -17.94 14.65 3.61
N LEU A 308 -16.74 14.07 3.48
CA LEU A 308 -15.58 14.44 4.29
C LEU A 308 -15.13 15.88 4.02
N GLY A 309 -15.15 16.32 2.77
CA GLY A 309 -14.83 17.71 2.40
C GLY A 309 -15.79 18.72 3.01
N VAL A 310 -17.09 18.42 3.01
CA VAL A 310 -18.12 19.26 3.65
C VAL A 310 -17.95 19.31 5.18
N MET A 311 -17.66 18.17 5.83
CA MET A 311 -17.39 18.14 7.27
C MET A 311 -16.13 18.92 7.63
N ASP A 312 -15.06 18.82 6.84
CA ASP A 312 -13.83 19.58 7.05
C ASP A 312 -14.02 21.08 6.87
N ALA A 313 -14.79 21.50 5.85
CA ALA A 313 -15.18 22.89 5.69
C ALA A 313 -15.94 23.40 6.93
N MET A 314 -16.92 22.63 7.42
CA MET A 314 -17.68 23.00 8.61
C MET A 314 -16.80 23.11 9.87
N LEU A 315 -15.89 22.17 10.06
CA LEU A 315 -14.94 22.19 11.19
C LEU A 315 -14.03 23.43 11.14
N GLU A 316 -13.52 23.79 9.95
CA GLU A 316 -12.74 25.02 9.77
C GLU A 316 -13.56 26.26 10.08
N VAL A 317 -14.78 26.39 9.55
CA VAL A 317 -15.63 27.57 9.81
C VAL A 317 -15.94 27.71 11.29
N ILE A 318 -16.26 26.60 11.98
CA ILE A 318 -16.51 26.64 13.42
C ILE A 318 -15.25 27.02 14.19
N ALA A 319 -14.08 26.51 13.79
CA ALA A 319 -12.81 26.87 14.42
C ALA A 319 -12.48 28.35 14.23
N ASP A 320 -12.66 28.89 13.02
CA ASP A 320 -12.45 30.30 12.69
C ASP A 320 -13.41 31.19 13.50
N LYS A 321 -14.71 30.84 13.53
CA LYS A 321 -15.70 31.55 14.37
C LYS A 321 -15.34 31.50 15.85
N LYS A 322 -14.92 30.34 16.37
CA LYS A 322 -14.53 30.19 17.77
C LYS A 322 -13.35 31.08 18.16
N GLN A 323 -12.41 31.32 17.25
CA GLN A 323 -11.29 32.25 17.49
C GLN A 323 -11.75 33.71 17.51
N SER A 324 -12.84 34.04 16.81
CA SER A 324 -13.38 35.40 16.72
C SER A 324 -14.27 35.83 17.89
N VAL A 325 -14.70 34.87 18.72
CA VAL A 325 -15.58 35.11 19.88
C VAL A 325 -14.80 35.01 21.20
N ASP A 326 -15.32 35.63 22.27
CA ASP A 326 -14.69 35.51 23.58
C ASP A 326 -14.64 34.03 24.02
N SER A 327 -13.44 33.53 24.31
CA SER A 327 -13.19 32.16 24.75
C SER A 327 -14.03 31.69 25.95
N LYS A 328 -14.50 32.62 26.80
CA LYS A 328 -15.33 32.35 27.99
C LYS A 328 -16.83 32.55 27.73
N SER A 329 -17.21 32.88 26.49
CA SER A 329 -18.60 33.08 26.11
C SER A 329 -19.32 31.76 25.92
N ARG A 330 -20.63 31.80 26.13
CA ARG A 330 -21.54 30.69 25.80
C ARG A 330 -21.49 30.30 24.33
N GLU A 331 -21.16 31.26 23.46
CA GLU A 331 -20.98 31.02 22.04
C GLU A 331 -19.73 30.20 21.75
N SER A 332 -18.60 30.53 22.37
CA SER A 332 -17.39 29.70 22.32
C SER A 332 -17.65 28.26 22.79
N ASP A 333 -18.41 28.08 23.87
CA ASP A 333 -18.77 26.76 24.39
C ASP A 333 -19.68 25.99 23.43
N PHE A 334 -20.72 26.64 22.87
CA PHE A 334 -21.62 26.04 21.89
C PHE A 334 -20.87 25.63 20.60
N LEU A 335 -20.02 26.51 20.07
CA LEU A 335 -19.18 26.22 18.91
C LEU A 335 -18.19 25.11 19.23
N GLY A 336 -17.64 25.07 20.45
CA GLY A 336 -16.80 23.98 20.93
C GLY A 336 -17.50 22.62 20.92
N ASP A 337 -18.69 22.54 21.52
CA ASP A 337 -19.49 21.31 21.55
C ASP A 337 -19.91 20.88 20.13
N THR A 338 -20.27 21.83 19.27
CA THR A 338 -20.61 21.57 17.87
C THR A 338 -19.41 21.02 17.09
N HIS A 339 -18.23 21.62 17.26
CA HIS A 339 -16.99 21.14 16.65
C HIS A 339 -16.71 19.70 17.08
N ILE A 340 -16.81 19.39 18.37
CA ILE A 340 -16.60 18.03 18.89
C ILE A 340 -17.60 17.05 18.27
N ARG A 341 -18.88 17.43 18.17
CA ARG A 341 -19.92 16.58 17.58
C ARG A 341 -19.64 16.26 16.11
N ILE A 342 -19.25 17.25 15.32
CA ILE A 342 -18.93 17.03 13.89
C ILE A 342 -17.66 16.18 13.74
N SER A 343 -16.65 16.41 14.58
CA SER A 343 -15.45 15.56 14.63
C SER A 343 -15.81 14.09 14.90
N GLN A 344 -16.79 13.83 15.78
CA GLN A 344 -17.26 12.47 16.02
C GLN A 344 -17.97 11.86 14.81
N LEU A 345 -18.83 12.61 14.11
CA LEU A 345 -19.48 12.13 12.90
C LEU A 345 -18.47 11.77 11.82
N LYS A 346 -17.48 12.66 11.61
CA LYS A 346 -16.35 12.39 10.73
C LYS A 346 -15.63 11.10 11.15
N ARG A 347 -15.34 10.94 12.44
CA ARG A 347 -14.65 9.77 12.96
C ARG A 347 -15.44 8.47 12.79
N ASN A 348 -16.75 8.51 12.98
CA ASN A 348 -17.61 7.35 12.75
C ASN A 348 -17.52 6.86 11.29
N LEU A 349 -17.52 7.80 10.34
CA LEU A 349 -17.29 7.48 8.93
C LEU A 349 -15.90 6.92 8.68
N THR A 350 -14.85 7.56 9.22
CA THR A 350 -13.47 7.11 8.97
C THR A 350 -13.18 5.74 9.57
N LYS A 351 -13.79 5.40 10.72
CA LYS A 351 -13.64 4.09 11.39
C LYS A 351 -14.14 2.91 10.56
N LEU A 352 -14.98 3.15 9.56
CA LEU A 352 -15.36 2.12 8.60
C LEU A 352 -14.14 1.58 7.81
N GLU A 353 -12.98 2.27 7.82
CA GLU A 353 -11.72 1.80 7.23
C GLU A 353 -11.26 0.44 7.79
N HIS A 354 -11.66 0.11 9.03
CA HIS A 354 -11.33 -1.16 9.67
C HIS A 354 -12.30 -2.29 9.32
N SER A 355 -13.32 -2.03 8.48
CA SER A 355 -14.29 -3.05 8.10
C SER A 355 -13.72 -4.03 7.07
N ASP A 356 -13.73 -5.31 7.43
CA ASP A 356 -13.39 -6.45 6.57
C ASP A 356 -14.56 -6.92 5.68
N THR A 357 -15.73 -6.29 5.82
CA THR A 357 -16.95 -6.73 5.15
C THR A 357 -16.86 -6.47 3.66
N LYS A 358 -17.08 -7.51 2.85
CA LYS A 358 -16.99 -7.45 1.39
C LYS A 358 -18.14 -6.66 0.78
N ILE A 359 -17.84 -5.97 -0.32
CA ILE A 359 -18.85 -5.30 -1.14
C ILE A 359 -19.56 -6.34 -2.01
N LYS A 360 -20.87 -6.19 -2.18
CA LYS A 360 -21.70 -7.12 -2.93
C LYS A 360 -21.19 -7.24 -4.37
N GLY A 361 -20.98 -8.48 -4.81
CA GLY A 361 -20.45 -8.77 -6.14
C GLY A 361 -18.94 -8.56 -6.30
N SER A 362 -18.22 -8.21 -5.23
CA SER A 362 -16.76 -8.06 -5.25
C SER A 362 -16.08 -9.18 -4.45
N GLU A 363 -15.07 -9.81 -5.05
CA GLU A 363 -14.31 -10.87 -4.37
C GLU A 363 -13.23 -10.29 -3.45
N THR A 364 -12.76 -9.08 -3.74
CA THR A 364 -11.53 -8.50 -3.18
C THR A 364 -11.73 -7.13 -2.54
N GLU A 365 -12.79 -6.40 -2.88
CA GLU A 365 -13.09 -5.08 -2.32
C GLU A 365 -13.92 -5.22 -1.04
N THR A 366 -13.52 -4.48 -0.02
CA THR A 366 -14.23 -4.38 1.27
C THR A 366 -14.65 -2.95 1.52
N VAL A 367 -15.62 -2.76 2.41
CA VAL A 367 -16.00 -1.45 2.94
C VAL A 367 -14.75 -0.69 3.41
N GLY A 368 -13.89 -1.37 4.19
CA GLY A 368 -12.67 -0.77 4.72
C GLY A 368 -11.70 -0.30 3.63
N LYS A 369 -11.51 -1.08 2.55
CA LYS A 369 -10.68 -0.67 1.42
C LYS A 369 -11.23 0.57 0.71
N ARG A 370 -12.54 0.66 0.53
CA ARG A 370 -13.17 1.82 -0.13
C ARG A 370 -13.03 3.09 0.71
N VAL A 371 -13.31 3.00 2.01
CA VAL A 371 -13.14 4.12 2.96
C VAL A 371 -11.66 4.51 3.07
N SER A 372 -10.76 3.55 3.17
CA SER A 372 -9.31 3.80 3.20
C SER A 372 -8.83 4.51 1.94
N TYR A 373 -9.37 4.16 0.76
CA TYR A 373 -9.05 4.85 -0.49
C TYR A 373 -9.45 6.34 -0.44
N ALA A 374 -10.67 6.65 0.01
CA ALA A 374 -11.13 8.02 0.23
C ALA A 374 -10.22 8.79 1.21
N LEU A 375 -9.89 8.19 2.35
CA LEU A 375 -9.01 8.82 3.35
C LEU A 375 -7.60 9.07 2.82
N ARG A 376 -7.06 8.17 2.00
CA ARG A 376 -5.74 8.34 1.35
C ARG A 376 -5.75 9.48 0.34
N THR A 377 -6.87 9.70 -0.34
CA THR A 377 -7.03 10.87 -1.22
C THR A 377 -6.90 12.16 -0.41
N ILE A 378 -7.62 12.24 0.71
CA ILE A 378 -7.64 13.43 1.57
C ILE A 378 -6.27 13.68 2.24
N ARG A 379 -5.61 12.61 2.66
CA ARG A 379 -4.30 12.66 3.33
C ARG A 379 -3.13 12.83 2.36
N ASN A 380 -3.36 12.81 1.04
CA ASN A 380 -2.31 12.81 0.03
C ASN A 380 -1.30 11.65 0.17
N SER A 381 -1.71 10.51 0.73
CA SER A 381 -0.81 9.41 1.07
C SER A 381 -0.88 8.22 0.10
N SER A 382 -1.69 8.32 -0.96
CA SER A 382 -1.82 7.23 -1.94
C SER A 382 -0.60 7.14 -2.90
N PRO A 383 -0.26 5.94 -3.42
CA PRO A 383 0.65 5.77 -4.55
C PRO A 383 0.23 6.63 -5.76
N GLY A 384 -1.08 6.74 -6.01
CA GLY A 384 -1.63 7.63 -7.02
C GLY A 384 -1.19 9.09 -6.84
N ASN A 385 -1.15 9.60 -5.61
CA ASN A 385 -0.62 10.94 -5.33
C ASN A 385 0.87 11.08 -5.65
N ARG A 386 1.70 10.10 -5.25
CA ARG A 386 3.15 10.13 -5.53
C ARG A 386 3.40 10.18 -7.03
N VAL A 387 2.67 9.36 -7.79
CA VAL A 387 2.73 9.31 -9.25
C VAL A 387 2.18 10.59 -9.87
N SER A 388 1.05 11.11 -9.40
CA SER A 388 0.47 12.39 -9.85
C SER A 388 1.44 13.56 -9.65
N ARG A 389 2.02 13.69 -8.45
CA ARG A 389 3.04 14.71 -8.14
C ARG A 389 4.26 14.59 -9.04
N ALA A 390 4.77 13.38 -9.23
CA ALA A 390 5.95 13.18 -10.07
C ALA A 390 5.67 13.44 -11.55
N ARG A 391 4.48 13.08 -12.03
CA ARG A 391 3.96 13.45 -13.36
C ARG A 391 3.89 14.97 -13.51
N ALA A 392 3.37 15.69 -12.52
CA ALA A 392 3.31 17.15 -12.53
C ALA A 392 4.71 17.81 -12.53
N ALA A 393 5.69 17.21 -11.85
CA ALA A 393 7.04 17.74 -11.74
C ALA A 393 7.96 17.42 -12.93
N GLY A 394 7.78 16.28 -13.60
CA GLY A 394 8.74 15.77 -14.60
C GLY A 394 8.14 15.00 -15.77
N GLY A 395 6.81 15.01 -15.94
CA GLY A 395 6.12 14.18 -16.93
C GLY A 395 6.38 12.69 -16.71
N ASP A 396 6.45 11.90 -17.77
CA ASP A 396 6.65 10.45 -17.69
C ASP A 396 7.98 10.06 -17.02
N LYS A 397 9.02 10.91 -17.15
CA LYS A 397 10.32 10.70 -16.48
C LYS A 397 10.22 10.80 -14.95
N GLY A 398 9.29 11.58 -14.42
CA GLY A 398 9.05 11.65 -12.98
C GLY A 398 8.49 10.34 -12.43
N VAL A 399 7.68 9.63 -13.21
CA VAL A 399 7.07 8.36 -12.81
C VAL A 399 8.09 7.23 -12.76
N ASP A 400 9.04 7.21 -13.70
CA ASP A 400 10.16 6.26 -13.68
C ASP A 400 11.00 6.42 -12.40
N ILE A 401 11.23 7.66 -11.97
CA ILE A 401 11.93 7.96 -10.71
C ILE A 401 11.14 7.44 -9.51
N VAL A 402 9.82 7.66 -9.46
CA VAL A 402 8.98 7.14 -8.37
C VAL A 402 9.00 5.61 -8.31
N LEU A 403 8.96 4.93 -9.46
CA LEU A 403 9.07 3.47 -9.50
C LEU A 403 10.44 2.96 -9.06
N GLU A 404 11.50 3.72 -9.31
CA GLU A 404 12.84 3.42 -8.82
C GLU A 404 12.94 3.64 -7.29
N GLU A 405 12.45 4.77 -6.77
CA GLU A 405 12.35 5.03 -5.33
C GLU A 405 11.52 3.96 -4.60
N MET A 406 10.39 3.58 -5.18
CA MET A 406 9.51 2.55 -4.61
C MET A 406 10.12 1.15 -4.69
N SER A 407 11.16 0.96 -5.51
CA SER A 407 11.89 -0.31 -5.57
C SER A 407 13.10 -0.37 -4.64
N ALA A 408 13.41 0.71 -3.93
CA ALA A 408 14.54 0.76 -3.01
C ALA A 408 14.37 -0.28 -1.88
N PRO A 409 15.48 -0.87 -1.38
CA PRO A 409 15.43 -1.75 -0.22
C PRO A 409 14.78 -1.04 0.97
N MET A 410 13.94 -1.76 1.71
CA MET A 410 13.19 -1.20 2.83
C MET A 410 14.12 -0.73 3.94
N GLU A 411 14.18 0.58 4.19
CA GLU A 411 14.76 1.10 5.42
C GLU A 411 13.82 0.75 6.60
N PRO A 412 14.37 0.40 7.78
CA PRO A 412 13.56 0.27 8.99
C PRO A 412 12.75 1.53 9.23
N TYR A 413 11.58 1.42 9.85
CA TYR A 413 10.92 2.62 10.34
C TYR A 413 11.84 3.33 11.32
N GLU A 414 12.08 4.62 11.09
CA GLU A 414 12.77 5.45 12.07
C GLU A 414 11.87 5.71 13.29
N PRO A 415 12.47 5.87 14.49
CA PRO A 415 11.75 6.32 15.66
C PRO A 415 11.12 7.68 15.35
N MET A 416 9.89 7.88 15.80
CA MET A 416 9.22 9.17 15.59
C MET A 416 9.89 10.22 16.48
N GLN A 417 10.30 11.34 15.86
CA GLN A 417 10.97 12.43 16.56
C GLN A 417 9.99 13.17 17.47
N ILE A 418 10.37 13.31 18.74
CA ILE A 418 9.68 14.20 19.68
C ILE A 418 10.29 15.60 19.50
N THR A 419 9.46 16.58 19.16
CA THR A 419 9.89 17.98 18.97
C THR A 419 9.32 18.88 20.07
N GLU A 420 10.01 19.98 20.40
CA GLU A 420 9.63 20.91 21.48
C GLU A 420 8.24 21.56 21.28
N GLY A 421 7.69 21.55 20.06
CA GLY A 421 6.38 22.12 19.74
C GLY A 421 5.20 21.14 19.86
N MET A 422 5.43 19.87 20.19
CA MET A 422 4.36 18.87 20.27
C MET A 422 3.48 19.10 21.50
N SER A 423 2.16 18.94 21.35
CA SER A 423 1.27 19.02 22.49
C SER A 423 1.48 17.82 23.43
N LYS A 424 1.12 17.99 24.70
CA LYS A 424 1.15 16.88 25.67
C LYS A 424 0.33 15.66 25.23
N TYR A 425 -0.65 15.85 24.33
CA TYR A 425 -1.50 14.80 23.79
C TYR A 425 -0.84 14.07 22.62
N ASP A 426 0.02 14.74 21.85
CA ASP A 426 0.78 14.12 20.75
C ASP A 426 1.92 13.23 21.28
N LEU A 427 2.42 13.51 22.49
CA LEU A 427 3.50 12.73 23.10
C LEU A 427 3.10 11.29 23.41
N GLU A 428 1.88 11.04 23.90
CA GLU A 428 1.45 9.70 24.33
C GLU A 428 1.46 8.68 23.17
N PRO A 429 0.84 8.95 21.99
CA PRO A 429 0.93 8.04 20.85
C PRO A 429 2.35 7.82 20.33
N ILE A 430 3.17 8.89 20.30
CA ILE A 430 4.56 8.84 19.82
C ILE A 430 5.45 8.02 20.76
N GLN A 431 5.30 8.21 22.07
CA GLN A 431 6.01 7.43 23.08
C GLN A 431 5.58 5.97 23.01
N TRP A 432 4.27 5.70 22.95
CA TRP A 432 3.76 4.34 22.78
C TRP A 432 4.36 3.66 21.53
N TYR A 433 4.47 4.38 20.41
CA TYR A 433 5.15 3.85 19.21
C TYR A 433 6.62 3.57 19.44
N ASN A 434 7.37 4.55 19.94
CA ASN A 434 8.82 4.43 20.14
C ASN A 434 9.18 3.34 21.17
N GLU A 435 8.31 3.08 22.16
CA GLU A 435 8.56 2.13 23.24
C GLU A 435 8.00 0.73 22.96
N GLN A 436 6.81 0.63 22.35
CA GLN A 436 6.10 -0.64 22.18
C GLN A 436 6.23 -1.20 20.76
N ILE A 437 6.33 -0.33 19.76
CA ILE A 437 6.21 -0.69 18.35
C ILE A 437 7.57 -0.68 17.64
N PHE A 438 8.30 0.43 17.72
CA PHE A 438 9.62 0.58 17.10
C PHE A 438 10.62 -0.52 17.50
N PRO A 439 10.70 -0.98 18.77
CA PRO A 439 11.61 -2.06 19.13
C PRO A 439 11.25 -3.42 18.50
N LEU A 440 9.98 -3.63 18.14
CA LEU A 440 9.57 -4.81 17.37
C LEU A 440 10.13 -4.74 15.94
N TYR A 441 10.24 -3.53 15.37
CA TYR A 441 10.86 -3.30 14.06
C TYR A 441 12.40 -3.35 14.11
N GLU A 442 13.07 -2.78 15.11
CA GLU A 442 14.54 -2.85 15.23
C GLU A 442 15.06 -4.29 15.30
N LYS A 443 14.33 -5.17 16.00
CA LYS A 443 14.66 -6.60 16.07
C LYS A 443 14.59 -7.31 14.71
N GLN A 444 13.73 -6.84 13.79
CA GLN A 444 13.55 -7.43 12.46
C GLN A 444 14.69 -7.09 11.50
N VAL A 445 15.27 -5.88 11.58
CA VAL A 445 16.32 -5.43 10.64
C VAL A 445 17.74 -5.81 11.11
N GLY A 446 17.87 -6.51 12.24
CA GLY A 446 19.17 -6.95 12.76
C GLY A 446 20.07 -5.83 13.28
N ILE A 447 19.50 -4.64 13.56
CA ILE A 447 20.24 -3.46 14.04
C ILE A 447 20.54 -3.56 15.56
N GLY A 448 19.95 -4.53 16.26
CA GLY A 448 20.17 -4.77 17.70
C GLY A 448 21.58 -5.23 18.11
N GLY A 449 22.56 -5.22 17.21
CA GLY A 449 23.97 -5.53 17.50
C GLY A 449 24.88 -4.32 17.75
N LEU A 450 24.39 -3.09 17.61
CA LEU A 450 25.18 -1.87 17.82
C LEU A 450 24.38 -0.84 18.64
N ARG A 451 24.18 -1.13 19.92
CA ARG A 451 24.02 -0.10 20.95
C ARG A 451 24.86 -0.46 22.17
#